data_AF-A0A226WTK2-F1
#
_entry.id   AF-A0A226WTK2-F1
#
_cell.length_a   1.000
_cell.length_b   1.000
_cell.length_c   1.000
_cell.angle_alpha   90.00
_cell.angle_beta   90.00
_cell.angle_gamma   90.00
#
_symmetry.space_group_name_H-M   'P 1'
#
loop_
_entity.id
_entity.type
_entity.pdbx_description
1 polymer ?
#
loop_
_entity_poly.entity_id
_entity_poly.type
_entity_poly.pdbx_seq_one_letter_code
_entity_poly.pdbx_strand_id
1 'polypeptide(L)'
;MVTVLTGIGAGLGGMTLALLLHFIQHVAYGYSITHLVGHESFYEGVEAASAGRRVAVLVFCGLIAGCGWFVIYRYGRPLVSIKKAVASDDPRMPPVTTTAHALLQIITVALGSPLGREVAPREIGSLLAGWLSHYAGLTVEQTRLMVACGAGAGLAAVYNVPFGGAIFVLEVLLRSFELRVVIPALVTSVIAAVVAWLGLGDESQYVVPHFGLSANLVTWSIVSGPVFGVAAFAFVQLTTKARAAAPKGWTLPLLSLVNFLIIGLLAVSFPQILGNGKTPAQLGFSNELTIGLAATLLVIKVAITTSSLRAGAQGV
;
A
#
# COMPACT_ATOMS: atom_id res chain seq x y z
N MET A 1 4.61 27.35 -6.38
CA MET A 1 4.35 27.24 -4.93
C MET A 1 3.55 25.99 -4.58
N VAL A 2 2.34 25.79 -5.12
CA VAL A 2 1.48 24.62 -4.79
C VAL A 2 2.16 23.28 -5.04
N THR A 3 2.91 23.13 -6.12
CA THR A 3 3.73 21.94 -6.42
C THR A 3 4.71 21.61 -5.30
N VAL A 4 5.50 22.58 -4.86
CA VAL A 4 6.50 22.39 -3.79
C VAL A 4 5.82 22.01 -2.47
N LEU A 5 4.78 22.75 -2.09
CA LEU A 5 4.02 22.47 -0.87
C LEU A 5 3.33 21.10 -0.91
N THR A 6 2.86 20.67 -2.08
CA THR A 6 2.29 19.33 -2.28
C THR A 6 3.34 18.25 -2.08
N GLY A 7 4.54 18.42 -2.65
CA GLY A 7 5.66 17.50 -2.44
C GLY A 7 6.03 17.41 -0.96
N ILE A 8 6.17 18.54 -0.27
CA ILE A 8 6.50 18.58 1.16
C ILE A 8 5.40 17.91 1.99
N GLY A 9 4.14 18.28 1.77
CA GLY A 9 3.01 17.74 2.53
C GLY A 9 2.82 16.25 2.31
N ALA A 10 2.92 15.77 1.06
CA ALA A 10 2.84 14.34 0.75
C ALA A 10 4.05 13.56 1.30
N GLY A 11 5.25 14.15 1.29
CA GLY A 11 6.46 13.60 1.89
C GLY A 11 6.32 13.41 3.40
N LEU A 12 5.93 14.47 4.12
CA LEU A 12 5.68 14.41 5.57
C LEU A 12 4.55 13.43 5.90
N GLY A 13 3.44 13.47 5.17
CA GLY A 13 2.33 12.54 5.37
C GLY A 13 2.73 11.09 5.14
N GLY A 14 3.44 10.80 4.04
CA GLY A 14 3.98 9.48 3.76
C GLY A 14 4.95 8.98 4.82
N MET A 15 5.89 9.85 5.23
CA MET A 15 6.84 9.58 6.31
C MET A 15 6.13 9.25 7.62
N THR A 16 5.17 10.06 8.05
CA THR A 16 4.41 9.82 9.29
C THR A 16 3.63 8.50 9.24
N LEU A 17 2.99 8.20 8.10
CA LEU A 17 2.28 6.93 7.93
C LEU A 17 3.22 5.72 7.97
N ALA A 18 4.40 5.82 7.36
CA ALA A 18 5.40 4.77 7.37
C ALA A 18 6.01 4.57 8.77
N LEU A 19 6.32 5.66 9.49
CA LEU A 19 6.78 5.59 10.88
C LEU A 19 5.70 5.00 11.81
N LEU A 20 4.44 5.38 11.62
CA LEU A 20 3.31 4.78 12.34
C LEU A 20 3.21 3.28 12.06
N LEU A 21 3.38 2.86 10.81
CA LEU A 21 3.39 1.46 10.42
C LEU A 21 4.48 0.69 11.17
N HIS A 22 5.72 1.19 11.12
CA HIS A 22 6.84 0.56 11.82
C HIS A 22 6.59 0.51 13.33
N PHE A 23 6.15 1.61 13.95
CA PHE A 23 5.84 1.64 15.37
C PHE A 23 4.82 0.55 15.77
N ILE A 24 3.72 0.42 15.02
CA ILE A 24 2.70 -0.60 15.30
C ILE A 24 3.27 -2.01 15.11
N GLN A 25 4.11 -2.25 14.10
CA GLN A 25 4.74 -3.56 13.88
C GLN A 25 5.60 -3.97 15.08
N HIS A 26 6.47 -3.07 15.56
CA HIS A 26 7.34 -3.33 16.72
C HIS A 26 6.52 -3.62 17.98
N VAL A 27 5.45 -2.85 18.23
CA VAL A 27 4.57 -3.08 19.38
C VAL A 27 3.80 -4.41 19.24
N ALA A 28 3.25 -4.69 18.06
CA ALA A 28 2.42 -5.85 17.81
C ALA A 28 3.20 -7.16 17.93
N TYR A 29 4.39 -7.24 17.33
CA TYR A 29 5.20 -8.47 17.30
C TYR A 29 6.33 -8.49 18.34
N GLY A 30 6.62 -7.35 18.98
CA GLY A 30 7.47 -7.24 20.17
C GLY A 30 8.95 -7.30 19.90
N TYR A 31 9.35 -6.89 18.71
CA TYR A 31 10.76 -6.69 18.34
C TYR A 31 11.16 -5.22 18.59
N SER A 32 12.47 -4.94 18.58
CA SER A 32 13.07 -3.81 19.30
C SER A 32 12.44 -2.42 19.06
N ILE A 33 11.89 -1.79 20.10
CA ILE A 33 11.29 -0.44 20.03
C ILE A 33 12.37 0.66 19.95
N THR A 34 13.64 0.35 20.23
CA THR A 34 14.72 1.36 20.26
C THR A 34 15.15 1.84 18.87
N HIS A 35 14.84 1.09 17.80
CA HIS A 35 15.09 1.49 16.41
C HIS A 35 13.84 1.32 15.56
N LEU A 36 13.04 2.39 15.42
CA LEU A 36 11.85 2.41 14.55
C LEU A 36 12.18 2.11 13.07
N VAL A 37 13.39 2.45 12.66
CA VAL A 37 14.01 2.03 11.40
C VAL A 37 15.30 1.30 11.80
N GLY A 38 15.28 -0.02 11.74
CA GLY A 38 16.38 -0.88 12.18
C GLY A 38 16.67 -1.99 11.17
N HIS A 39 17.71 -2.79 11.47
CA HIS A 39 18.11 -3.92 10.63
C HIS A 39 17.16 -5.13 10.74
N GLU A 40 16.36 -5.20 11.81
CA GLU A 40 15.39 -6.28 11.99
C GLU A 40 14.20 -6.09 11.04
N SER A 41 14.04 -7.04 10.13
CA SER A 41 12.92 -7.01 9.20
C SER A 41 11.60 -7.35 9.90
N PHE A 42 10.47 -6.84 9.39
CA PHE A 42 9.14 -7.25 9.86
C PHE A 42 8.97 -8.77 9.90
N TYR A 43 9.62 -9.48 8.96
CA TYR A 43 9.61 -10.94 8.91
C TYR A 43 10.30 -11.57 10.12
N GLU A 44 11.50 -11.11 10.48
CA GLU A 44 12.21 -11.60 11.67
C GLU A 44 11.40 -11.36 12.94
N GLY A 45 10.77 -10.19 13.07
CA GLY A 45 9.88 -9.90 14.20
C GLY A 45 8.68 -10.85 14.28
N VAL A 46 8.05 -11.16 13.14
CA VAL A 46 6.97 -12.16 13.07
C VAL A 46 7.49 -13.56 13.39
N GLU A 47 8.64 -13.95 12.85
CA GLU A 47 9.23 -15.28 13.03
C GLU A 47 9.66 -15.52 14.48
N ALA A 48 10.20 -14.50 15.16
CA ALA A 48 10.53 -14.55 16.57
C ALA A 48 9.29 -14.56 17.49
N ALA A 49 8.17 -14.00 17.04
CA ALA A 49 6.93 -13.98 17.82
C ALA A 49 6.34 -15.40 17.97
N SER A 50 5.85 -15.70 19.18
CA SER A 50 5.19 -16.98 19.47
C SER A 50 3.95 -17.19 18.61
N ALA A 51 3.61 -18.44 18.32
CA ALA A 51 2.42 -18.79 17.54
C ALA A 51 1.13 -18.13 18.09
N GLY A 52 0.96 -18.15 19.41
CA GLY A 52 -0.18 -17.49 20.08
C GLY A 52 -0.20 -15.97 19.87
N ARG A 53 0.96 -15.31 19.88
CA ARG A 53 1.06 -13.87 19.62
C ARG A 53 0.69 -13.54 18.17
N ARG A 54 1.18 -14.31 17.19
CA ARG A 54 0.82 -14.12 15.77
C ARG A 54 -0.69 -14.21 15.58
N VAL A 55 -1.33 -15.25 16.13
CA VAL A 55 -2.78 -15.42 16.05
C VAL A 55 -3.51 -14.27 16.75
N ALA A 56 -3.11 -13.90 17.97
CA ALA A 56 -3.75 -12.82 18.72
C ALA A 56 -3.68 -11.46 17.99
N VAL A 57 -2.52 -11.12 17.43
CA VAL A 57 -2.32 -9.89 16.66
C VAL A 57 -3.21 -9.88 15.41
N LEU A 58 -3.32 -11.00 14.70
CA LEU A 58 -4.18 -11.10 13.51
C LEU A 58 -5.67 -11.04 13.88
N VAL A 59 -6.10 -11.69 14.96
CA VAL A 59 -7.47 -11.56 15.48
C VAL A 59 -7.78 -10.10 15.82
N PHE A 60 -6.86 -9.41 16.48
CA PHE A 60 -6.98 -7.98 16.76
C PHE A 60 -7.02 -7.13 15.48
N CYS A 61 -6.23 -7.48 14.46
CA CYS A 61 -6.30 -6.88 13.12
C CYS A 61 -7.70 -7.05 12.52
N GLY A 62 -8.30 -8.23 12.61
CA GLY A 62 -9.66 -8.50 12.13
C GLY A 62 -10.73 -7.69 12.82
N LEU A 63 -10.61 -7.47 14.14
CA LEU A 63 -11.49 -6.60 14.90
C LEU A 63 -11.36 -5.13 14.46
N ILE A 64 -10.13 -4.62 14.34
CA ILE A 64 -9.87 -3.25 13.91
C ILE A 64 -10.36 -3.03 12.48
N ALA A 65 -10.00 -3.91 11.55
CA ALA A 65 -10.45 -3.91 10.18
C ALA A 65 -11.99 -3.89 10.12
N GLY A 66 -12.59 -4.89 10.76
CA GLY A 66 -14.02 -5.11 10.78
C GLY A 66 -14.81 -3.92 11.32
N CYS A 67 -14.52 -3.53 12.56
CA CYS A 67 -15.21 -2.42 13.20
C CYS A 67 -14.90 -1.08 12.52
N GLY A 68 -13.65 -0.85 12.13
CA GLY A 68 -13.20 0.39 11.51
C GLY A 68 -13.90 0.67 10.18
N TRP A 69 -13.89 -0.28 9.24
CA TRP A 69 -14.55 -0.09 7.95
C TRP A 69 -16.07 -0.08 8.09
N PHE A 70 -16.64 -0.86 9.02
CA PHE A 70 -18.06 -0.77 9.35
C PHE A 70 -18.46 0.64 9.81
N VAL A 71 -17.70 1.25 10.73
CA VAL A 71 -17.95 2.62 11.21
C VAL A 71 -17.81 3.64 10.07
N ILE A 72 -16.77 3.51 9.23
CA ILE A 72 -16.58 4.38 8.06
C ILE A 72 -17.78 4.30 7.11
N TYR A 73 -18.28 3.10 6.79
CA TYR A 73 -19.42 2.94 5.89
C TYR A 73 -20.76 3.37 6.53
N ARG A 74 -20.88 3.27 7.85
CA ARG A 74 -22.12 3.59 8.57
C ARG A 74 -22.28 5.07 8.87
N TYR A 75 -21.18 5.76 9.18
CA TYR A 75 -21.17 7.14 9.68
C TYR A 75 -20.32 8.11 8.86
N GLY A 76 -19.40 7.59 8.03
CA GLY A 76 -18.55 8.41 7.17
C GLY A 76 -19.25 8.87 5.89
N ARG A 77 -18.69 9.90 5.26
CA ARG A 77 -19.10 10.30 3.90
C ARG A 77 -18.63 9.24 2.89
N PRO A 78 -19.31 9.07 1.74
CA PRO A 78 -18.90 8.12 0.73
C PRO A 78 -17.45 8.33 0.29
N LEU A 79 -16.65 7.27 0.35
CA LEU A 79 -15.25 7.32 -0.09
C LEU A 79 -15.18 7.60 -1.59
N VAL A 80 -14.34 8.56 -1.95
CA VAL A 80 -14.03 8.91 -3.34
C VAL A 80 -12.65 8.35 -3.65
N SER A 81 -12.53 7.49 -4.67
CA SER A 81 -11.19 7.02 -5.08
C SER A 81 -10.44 8.13 -5.81
N ILE A 82 -9.12 8.13 -5.73
CA ILE A 82 -8.25 9.12 -6.41
C ILE A 82 -8.57 9.19 -7.90
N LYS A 83 -8.76 8.03 -8.56
CA LYS A 83 -9.13 7.98 -9.98
C LYS A 83 -10.47 8.66 -10.25
N LYS A 84 -11.45 8.53 -9.36
CA LYS A 84 -12.74 9.23 -9.48
C LYS A 84 -12.58 10.73 -9.23
N ALA A 85 -11.78 11.14 -8.25
CA ALA A 85 -11.50 12.55 -7.97
C ALA A 85 -10.82 13.24 -9.17
N VAL A 86 -9.81 12.60 -9.76
CA VAL A 86 -9.09 13.12 -10.94
C VAL A 86 -10.00 13.20 -12.17
N ALA A 87 -10.99 12.32 -12.30
CA ALA A 87 -11.95 12.32 -13.42
C ALA A 87 -13.20 13.20 -13.19
N SER A 88 -13.42 13.71 -11.97
CA SER A 88 -14.63 14.42 -11.57
C SER A 88 -14.51 15.92 -11.76
N ASP A 89 -15.60 16.62 -12.10
CA ASP A 89 -15.68 18.09 -12.15
C ASP A 89 -15.55 18.74 -10.77
N ASP A 90 -15.76 17.97 -9.71
CA ASP A 90 -15.34 18.31 -8.36
C ASP A 90 -14.28 17.28 -7.88
N PRO A 91 -12.98 17.64 -7.85
CA PRO A 91 -11.91 16.75 -7.42
C PRO A 91 -11.77 16.66 -5.89
N ARG A 92 -12.70 17.22 -5.11
CA ARG A 92 -12.64 17.20 -3.64
C ARG A 92 -12.95 15.81 -3.08
N MET A 93 -12.10 15.37 -2.16
CA MET A 93 -12.29 14.13 -1.39
C MET A 93 -12.71 14.49 0.05
N PRO A 94 -13.56 13.70 0.71
CA PRO A 94 -13.99 13.98 2.08
C PRO A 94 -12.81 13.78 3.04
N PRO A 95 -12.29 14.84 3.70
CA PRO A 95 -11.02 14.77 4.40
C PRO A 95 -11.05 13.82 5.60
N VAL A 96 -12.07 13.93 6.46
CA VAL A 96 -12.18 13.10 7.67
C VAL A 96 -12.28 11.61 7.32
N THR A 97 -13.17 11.25 6.39
CA THR A 97 -13.41 9.85 6.02
C THR A 97 -12.20 9.27 5.28
N THR A 98 -11.57 10.04 4.40
CA THR A 98 -10.38 9.59 3.65
C THR A 98 -9.18 9.42 4.58
N THR A 99 -8.94 10.35 5.52
CA THR A 99 -7.84 10.22 6.50
C THR A 99 -8.08 9.03 7.43
N ALA A 100 -9.31 8.84 7.93
CA ALA A 100 -9.64 7.67 8.74
C ALA A 100 -9.44 6.35 7.97
N HIS A 101 -9.80 6.33 6.68
CA HIS A 101 -9.58 5.20 5.79
C HIS A 101 -8.09 4.92 5.56
N ALA A 102 -7.28 5.95 5.33
CA ALA A 102 -5.84 5.83 5.17
C ALA A 102 -5.16 5.29 6.45
N LEU A 103 -5.52 5.83 7.62
CA LEU A 103 -5.00 5.35 8.90
C LEU A 103 -5.40 3.90 9.17
N LEU A 104 -6.64 3.52 8.90
CA LEU A 104 -7.12 2.16 9.10
C LEU A 104 -6.37 1.14 8.21
N GLN A 105 -6.08 1.49 6.96
CA GLN A 105 -5.24 0.67 6.08
C GLN A 105 -3.84 0.50 6.66
N ILE A 106 -3.20 1.58 7.11
CA ILE A 106 -1.85 1.51 7.70
C ILE A 106 -1.83 0.65 8.96
N ILE A 107 -2.79 0.84 9.86
CA ILE A 107 -2.88 0.05 11.10
C ILE A 107 -3.07 -1.43 10.79
N THR A 108 -3.98 -1.77 9.88
CA THR A 108 -4.26 -3.18 9.55
C THR A 108 -3.09 -3.86 8.86
N VAL A 109 -2.40 -3.18 7.94
CA VAL A 109 -1.17 -3.70 7.30
C VAL A 109 -0.04 -3.85 8.32
N ALA A 110 0.13 -2.88 9.22
CA ALA A 110 1.13 -2.96 10.28
C ALA A 110 0.89 -4.16 11.22
N LEU A 111 -0.37 -4.50 11.48
CA LEU A 111 -0.74 -5.69 12.26
C LEU A 111 -0.58 -7.01 11.47
N GLY A 112 -0.21 -6.97 10.18
CA GLY A 112 0.10 -8.15 9.38
C GLY A 112 -0.94 -8.50 8.32
N SER A 113 -1.89 -7.61 8.03
CA SER A 113 -2.83 -7.81 6.91
C SER A 113 -2.07 -8.11 5.61
N PRO A 114 -2.54 -9.09 4.80
CA PRO A 114 -1.89 -9.44 3.54
C PRO A 114 -2.13 -8.42 2.42
N LEU A 115 -2.84 -7.34 2.73
CA LEU A 115 -3.14 -6.24 1.83
C LEU A 115 -1.98 -5.25 1.75
N GLY A 116 -2.06 -4.39 0.74
CA GLY A 116 -1.10 -3.36 0.46
C GLY A 116 -1.20 -2.14 1.38
N ARG A 117 -0.10 -1.39 1.51
CA ARG A 117 -0.03 -0.07 2.18
C ARG A 117 0.10 1.08 1.18
N GLU A 118 -0.04 0.80 -0.11
CA GLU A 118 0.25 1.73 -1.21
C GLU A 118 -0.82 2.83 -1.32
N VAL A 119 -2.06 2.53 -0.96
CA VAL A 119 -3.20 3.43 -1.21
C VAL A 119 -3.26 4.56 -0.18
N ALA A 120 -3.02 4.29 1.10
CA ALA A 120 -3.12 5.28 2.17
C ALA A 120 -2.24 6.53 1.96
N PRO A 121 -0.94 6.42 1.61
CA PRO A 121 -0.11 7.59 1.31
C PRO A 121 -0.59 8.36 0.10
N ARG A 122 -1.10 7.65 -0.92
CA ARG A 122 -1.66 8.29 -2.13
C ARG A 122 -2.92 9.08 -1.79
N GLU A 123 -3.77 8.56 -0.90
CA GLU A 123 -4.98 9.24 -0.42
C GLU A 123 -4.63 10.51 0.39
N ILE A 124 -3.69 10.42 1.34
CA ILE A 124 -3.23 11.59 2.11
C ILE A 124 -2.57 12.64 1.21
N GLY A 125 -1.70 12.22 0.29
CA GLY A 125 -1.07 13.13 -0.67
C GLY A 125 -2.09 13.82 -1.58
N SER A 126 -3.10 13.07 -2.06
CA SER A 126 -4.20 13.60 -2.86
C SER A 126 -5.04 14.63 -2.10
N LEU A 127 -5.37 14.35 -0.83
CA LEU A 127 -6.12 15.26 0.03
C LEU A 127 -5.39 16.59 0.24
N LEU A 128 -4.10 16.51 0.61
CA LEU A 128 -3.29 17.70 0.85
C LEU A 128 -3.13 18.53 -0.42
N ALA A 129 -2.89 17.88 -1.56
CA ALA A 129 -2.80 18.55 -2.85
C ALA A 129 -4.12 19.25 -3.22
N GLY A 130 -5.26 18.58 -3.04
CA GLY A 130 -6.58 19.15 -3.30
C GLY A 130 -6.89 20.35 -2.40
N TRP A 131 -6.56 20.26 -1.11
CA TRP A 131 -6.73 21.36 -0.16
C TRP A 131 -5.85 22.57 -0.51
N LEU A 132 -4.56 22.35 -0.80
CA LEU A 132 -3.63 23.40 -1.22
C LEU A 132 -4.05 24.05 -2.54
N SER A 133 -4.54 23.26 -3.49
CA SER A 133 -5.03 23.75 -4.79
C SER A 133 -6.27 24.63 -4.63
N HIS A 134 -7.20 24.22 -3.75
CA HIS A 134 -8.37 25.03 -3.46
C HIS A 134 -8.01 26.34 -2.75
N TYR A 135 -7.12 26.28 -1.76
CA TYR A 135 -6.65 27.46 -1.04
C TYR A 135 -5.93 28.45 -1.96
N ALA A 136 -5.18 27.95 -2.94
CA ALA A 136 -4.50 28.77 -3.94
C ALA A 136 -5.40 29.25 -5.08
N GLY A 137 -6.70 28.92 -5.09
CA GLY A 137 -7.65 29.34 -6.12
C GLY A 137 -7.38 28.73 -7.51
N LEU A 138 -6.78 27.54 -7.58
CA LEU A 138 -6.50 26.88 -8.85
C LEU A 138 -7.78 26.46 -9.59
N THR A 139 -7.70 26.38 -10.92
CA THR A 139 -8.82 25.86 -11.73
C THR A 139 -9.09 24.38 -11.44
N VAL A 140 -10.24 23.87 -11.86
CA VAL A 140 -10.60 22.45 -11.71
C VAL A 140 -9.55 21.54 -12.38
N GLU A 141 -9.12 21.89 -13.60
CA GLU A 141 -8.10 21.14 -14.34
C GLU A 141 -6.75 21.12 -13.61
N GLN A 142 -6.30 22.27 -13.13
CA GLN A 142 -5.07 22.38 -12.33
C GLN A 142 -5.18 21.60 -11.02
N THR A 143 -6.35 21.62 -10.38
CA THR A 143 -6.60 20.86 -9.16
C THR A 143 -6.55 19.36 -9.42
N ARG A 144 -7.15 18.86 -10.52
CA ARG A 144 -7.06 17.44 -10.93
C ARG A 144 -5.61 17.01 -11.13
N LEU A 145 -4.82 17.84 -11.81
CA LEU A 145 -3.38 17.62 -11.98
C LEU A 145 -2.68 17.52 -10.62
N MET A 146 -2.91 18.49 -9.73
CA MET A 146 -2.27 18.50 -8.42
C MET A 146 -2.70 17.32 -7.53
N VAL A 147 -3.98 16.92 -7.55
CA VAL A 147 -4.46 15.71 -6.84
C VAL A 147 -3.75 14.47 -7.36
N ALA A 148 -3.60 14.33 -8.68
CA ALA A 148 -2.84 13.22 -9.27
C ALA A 148 -1.36 13.27 -8.85
N CYS A 149 -0.71 14.44 -8.94
CA CYS A 149 0.66 14.64 -8.47
C CYS A 149 0.81 14.31 -6.97
N GLY A 150 -0.17 14.65 -6.13
CA GLY A 150 -0.21 14.31 -4.70
C GLY A 150 -0.27 12.81 -4.47
N ALA A 151 -1.05 12.07 -5.26
CA ALA A 151 -1.05 10.61 -5.23
C ALA A 151 0.32 10.02 -5.59
N GLY A 152 0.93 10.50 -6.69
CA GLY A 152 2.28 10.08 -7.10
C GLY A 152 3.35 10.40 -6.05
N ALA A 153 3.27 11.58 -5.44
CA ALA A 153 4.16 12.02 -4.38
C ALA A 153 4.03 11.15 -3.12
N GLY A 154 2.82 10.78 -2.71
CA GLY A 154 2.60 9.84 -1.59
C GLY A 154 3.18 8.46 -1.87
N LEU A 155 3.07 7.97 -3.12
CA LEU A 155 3.72 6.71 -3.54
C LEU A 155 5.24 6.81 -3.47
N ALA A 156 5.81 7.91 -3.99
CA ALA A 156 7.25 8.16 -3.99
C ALA A 156 7.83 8.24 -2.57
N ALA A 157 7.16 8.97 -1.67
CA ALA A 157 7.58 9.14 -0.27
C ALA A 157 7.73 7.81 0.48
N VAL A 158 6.85 6.86 0.19
CA VAL A 158 6.69 5.66 1.01
C VAL A 158 7.46 4.44 0.47
N TYR A 159 7.84 4.48 -0.80
CA TYR A 159 8.60 3.43 -1.47
C TYR A 159 9.99 3.89 -1.93
N ASN A 160 10.35 5.15 -1.70
CA ASN A 160 11.60 5.76 -2.18
C ASN A 160 11.77 5.62 -3.72
N VAL A 161 10.69 5.87 -4.48
CA VAL A 161 10.65 5.72 -5.94
C VAL A 161 10.11 6.97 -6.63
N PRO A 162 10.86 8.09 -6.65
CA PRO A 162 10.38 9.35 -7.23
C PRO A 162 9.99 9.22 -8.71
N PHE A 163 10.77 8.48 -9.50
CA PHE A 163 10.43 8.21 -10.91
C PHE A 163 9.19 7.32 -11.05
N GLY A 164 9.06 6.29 -10.23
CA GLY A 164 7.88 5.41 -10.22
C GLY A 164 6.61 6.17 -9.86
N GLY A 165 6.69 7.09 -8.89
CA GLY A 165 5.60 8.00 -8.51
C GLY A 165 5.19 8.91 -9.68
N ALA A 166 6.15 9.50 -10.39
CA ALA A 166 5.88 10.35 -11.55
C ALA A 166 5.25 9.58 -12.72
N ILE A 167 5.81 8.42 -13.09
CA ILE A 167 5.27 7.57 -14.16
C ILE A 167 3.86 7.10 -13.83
N PHE A 168 3.58 6.75 -12.56
CA PHE A 168 2.24 6.40 -12.12
C PHE A 168 1.21 7.52 -12.38
N VAL A 169 1.60 8.77 -12.17
CA VAL A 169 0.74 9.93 -12.50
C VAL A 169 0.49 10.03 -13.99
N LEU A 170 1.56 9.93 -14.79
CA LEU A 170 1.52 10.11 -16.24
C LEU A 170 0.73 9.01 -16.95
N GLU A 171 0.94 7.75 -16.57
CA GLU A 171 0.38 6.60 -17.30
C GLU A 171 -0.93 6.10 -16.70
N VAL A 172 -1.06 6.09 -15.37
CA VAL A 172 -2.21 5.46 -14.69
C VAL A 172 -3.32 6.46 -14.37
N LEU A 173 -2.98 7.66 -13.91
CA LEU A 173 -3.97 8.65 -13.48
C LEU A 173 -4.40 9.59 -14.59
N LEU A 174 -3.45 10.21 -15.31
CA LEU A 174 -3.74 11.26 -16.28
C LEU A 174 -3.65 10.81 -17.74
N ARG A 175 -2.91 9.73 -18.04
CA ARG A 175 -2.67 9.23 -19.41
C ARG A 175 -2.18 10.34 -20.36
N SER A 176 -1.29 11.20 -19.87
CA SER A 176 -0.74 12.34 -20.61
C SER A 176 0.76 12.50 -20.31
N PHE A 177 1.55 12.71 -21.37
CA PHE A 177 3.00 12.92 -21.32
C PHE A 177 3.39 14.38 -21.68
N GLU A 178 2.44 15.30 -21.58
CA GLU A 178 2.72 16.71 -21.84
C GLU A 178 3.64 17.30 -20.77
N LEU A 179 4.55 18.20 -21.16
CA LEU A 179 5.51 18.82 -20.23
C LEU A 179 4.84 19.50 -19.02
N ARG A 180 3.66 20.07 -19.22
CA ARG A 180 2.84 20.67 -18.15
C ARG A 180 2.37 19.68 -17.08
N VAL A 181 2.37 18.37 -17.38
CA VAL A 181 2.05 17.28 -16.45
C VAL A 181 3.32 16.64 -15.91
N VAL A 182 4.30 16.38 -16.78
CA VAL A 182 5.57 15.72 -16.43
C VAL A 182 6.33 16.51 -15.38
N ILE A 183 6.48 17.83 -15.57
CA ILE A 183 7.27 18.66 -14.67
C ILE A 183 6.67 18.66 -13.24
N PRO A 184 5.38 18.98 -13.03
CA PRO A 184 4.80 18.90 -11.68
C PRO A 184 4.88 17.51 -11.07
N ALA A 185 4.55 16.45 -11.83
CA ALA A 185 4.56 15.08 -11.31
C ALA A 185 5.96 14.64 -10.84
N LEU A 186 7.00 14.96 -11.61
CA LEU A 186 8.37 14.66 -11.24
C LEU A 186 8.81 15.47 -10.02
N VAL A 187 8.57 16.79 -10.04
CA VAL A 187 8.98 17.70 -8.96
C VAL A 187 8.29 17.34 -7.64
N THR A 188 6.99 17.09 -7.63
CA THR A 188 6.29 16.68 -6.40
C THR A 188 6.81 15.35 -5.87
N SER A 189 7.09 14.39 -6.76
CA SER A 189 7.54 13.05 -6.36
C SER A 189 8.97 13.05 -5.80
N VAL A 190 9.87 13.82 -6.42
CA VAL A 190 11.25 13.99 -5.92
C VAL A 190 11.24 14.69 -4.57
N ILE A 191 10.53 15.81 -4.43
CA ILE A 191 10.46 16.53 -3.14
C ILE A 191 9.88 15.61 -2.05
N ALA A 192 8.82 14.85 -2.36
CA ALA A 192 8.21 13.96 -1.38
C ALA A 192 9.13 12.83 -0.93
N ALA A 193 9.91 12.23 -1.85
CA ALA A 193 10.92 11.23 -1.52
C ALA A 193 12.02 11.82 -0.62
N VAL A 194 12.60 12.96 -1.01
CA VAL A 194 13.66 13.63 -0.23
C VAL A 194 13.18 14.04 1.16
N VAL A 195 11.95 14.54 1.28
CA VAL A 195 11.36 14.90 2.58
C VAL A 195 11.14 13.66 3.44
N ALA A 196 10.76 12.53 2.85
CA ALA A 196 10.58 11.28 3.60
C ALA A 196 11.90 10.70 4.14
N TRP A 197 13.04 11.00 3.50
CA TRP A 197 14.36 10.59 4.00
C TRP A 197 14.69 11.15 5.38
N LEU A 198 14.09 12.28 5.77
CA LEU A 198 14.27 12.87 7.11
C LEU A 198 13.90 11.89 8.25
N GLY A 199 12.95 10.99 8.01
CA GLY A 199 12.50 10.01 8.99
C GLY A 199 12.72 8.55 8.60
N LEU A 200 12.74 8.24 7.30
CA LEU A 200 12.88 6.86 6.80
C LEU A 200 14.30 6.52 6.31
N GLY A 201 15.17 7.53 6.13
CA GLY A 201 16.46 7.36 5.46
C GLY A 201 16.34 7.14 3.95
N ASP A 202 17.49 7.11 3.28
CA ASP A 202 17.61 6.80 1.85
C ASP A 202 17.95 5.32 1.64
N GLU A 203 17.07 4.45 2.13
CA GLU A 203 17.24 3.00 2.01
C GLU A 203 16.44 2.44 0.85
N SER A 204 17.04 1.48 0.13
CA SER A 204 16.32 0.75 -0.92
C SER A 204 15.30 -0.19 -0.30
N GLN A 205 14.12 -0.29 -0.91
CA GLN A 205 13.11 -1.24 -0.44
C GLN A 205 13.54 -2.68 -0.62
N TYR A 206 14.32 -3.00 -1.65
CA TYR A 206 14.81 -4.36 -1.92
C TYR A 206 16.32 -4.35 -2.09
N VAL A 207 16.98 -5.37 -1.55
CA VAL A 207 18.39 -5.64 -1.81
C VAL A 207 18.42 -6.71 -2.90
N VAL A 208 18.67 -6.28 -4.13
CA VAL A 208 18.72 -7.17 -5.30
C VAL A 208 20.19 -7.42 -5.64
N PRO A 209 20.64 -8.69 -5.73
CA PRO A 209 22.01 -8.97 -6.13
C PRO A 209 22.25 -8.51 -7.58
N HIS A 210 23.51 -8.26 -7.91
CA HIS A 210 23.85 -7.85 -9.26
C HIS A 210 23.62 -8.99 -10.25
N PHE A 211 22.70 -8.79 -11.19
CA PHE A 211 22.45 -9.72 -12.29
C PHE A 211 23.05 -9.17 -13.58
N GLY A 212 24.00 -9.91 -14.16
CA GLY A 212 24.53 -9.62 -15.49
C GLY A 212 23.47 -9.87 -16.57
N LEU A 213 23.40 -8.98 -17.57
CA LEU A 213 22.59 -9.20 -18.76
C LEU A 213 23.08 -10.44 -19.49
N SER A 214 22.22 -11.45 -19.59
CA SER A 214 22.50 -12.70 -20.31
C SER A 214 21.34 -13.05 -21.24
N ALA A 215 21.65 -13.74 -22.34
CA ALA A 215 20.62 -14.21 -23.28
C ALA A 215 19.58 -15.10 -22.59
N ASN A 216 20.00 -15.89 -21.58
CA ASN A 216 19.10 -16.73 -20.80
C ASN A 216 18.10 -15.89 -19.99
N LEU A 217 18.58 -14.85 -19.28
CA LEU A 217 17.71 -13.95 -18.51
C LEU A 217 16.69 -13.23 -19.42
N VAL A 218 17.15 -12.74 -20.58
CA VAL A 218 16.27 -12.08 -21.55
C VAL A 218 15.22 -13.05 -22.09
N THR A 219 15.62 -14.26 -22.47
CA THR A 219 14.71 -15.30 -22.97
C THR A 219 13.64 -15.64 -21.93
N TRP A 220 14.04 -15.91 -20.69
CA TRP A 220 13.10 -16.18 -19.59
C TRP A 220 12.20 -14.99 -19.27
N SER A 221 12.68 -13.75 -19.41
CA SER A 221 11.86 -12.55 -19.21
C SER A 221 10.78 -12.41 -20.29
N ILE A 222 11.13 -12.69 -21.55
CA ILE A 222 10.18 -12.69 -22.68
C ILE A 222 9.11 -13.77 -22.50
N VAL A 223 9.50 -14.97 -22.05
CA VAL A 223 8.55 -16.09 -21.85
C VAL A 223 7.68 -15.87 -20.62
N SER A 224 8.24 -15.39 -19.52
CA SER A 224 7.51 -15.19 -18.26
C SER A 224 6.57 -13.98 -18.30
N GLY A 225 6.88 -12.95 -19.10
CA GLY A 225 6.06 -11.74 -19.25
C GLY A 225 4.58 -12.02 -19.57
N PRO A 226 4.25 -12.75 -20.67
CA PRO A 226 2.88 -13.14 -20.99
C PRO A 226 2.21 -13.97 -19.89
N VAL A 227 2.95 -14.90 -19.27
CA VAL A 227 2.42 -15.75 -18.18
C VAL A 227 2.02 -14.89 -16.98
N PHE A 228 2.87 -13.95 -16.56
CA PHE A 228 2.56 -13.01 -15.49
C PHE A 228 1.47 -12.02 -15.89
N GLY A 229 1.38 -11.62 -17.17
CA GLY A 229 0.29 -10.79 -17.69
C GLY A 229 -1.07 -11.47 -17.55
N VAL A 230 -1.18 -12.73 -17.96
CA VAL A 230 -2.40 -13.53 -17.81
C VAL A 230 -2.74 -13.77 -16.33
N ALA A 231 -1.74 -14.10 -15.50
CA ALA A 231 -1.92 -14.28 -14.07
C ALA A 231 -2.39 -12.98 -13.39
N ALA A 232 -1.82 -11.83 -13.73
CA ALA A 232 -2.22 -10.52 -13.23
C ALA A 232 -3.66 -10.18 -13.64
N PHE A 233 -4.04 -10.45 -14.89
CA PHE A 233 -5.41 -10.26 -15.35
C PHE A 233 -6.39 -11.13 -14.53
N ALA A 234 -6.10 -12.41 -14.35
CA ALA A 234 -6.92 -13.31 -13.54
C ALA A 234 -7.03 -12.82 -12.08
N PHE A 235 -5.92 -12.37 -11.49
CA PHE A 235 -5.89 -11.83 -10.13
C PHE A 235 -6.72 -10.54 -9.99
N VAL A 236 -6.65 -9.61 -10.94
CA VAL A 236 -7.47 -8.40 -10.97
C VAL A 236 -8.96 -8.75 -11.04
N GLN A 237 -9.34 -9.70 -11.88
CA GLN A 237 -10.74 -10.13 -11.99
C GLN A 237 -11.24 -10.77 -10.69
N LEU A 238 -10.41 -11.61 -10.06
CA LEU A 238 -10.73 -12.27 -8.80
C LEU A 238 -10.91 -11.26 -7.66
N THR A 239 -9.94 -10.35 -7.49
CA THR A 239 -9.96 -9.34 -6.42
C THR A 239 -11.06 -8.29 -6.63
N THR A 240 -11.37 -7.93 -7.88
CA THR A 240 -12.48 -7.03 -8.20
C THR A 240 -13.82 -7.65 -7.85
N LYS A 241 -14.05 -8.93 -8.23
CA LYS A 241 -15.27 -9.67 -7.86
C LYS A 241 -15.39 -9.83 -6.34
N ALA A 242 -14.29 -10.16 -5.67
CA ALA A 242 -14.26 -10.29 -4.21
C ALA A 242 -14.66 -8.97 -3.52
N ARG A 243 -14.09 -7.84 -3.95
CA ARG A 243 -14.42 -6.51 -3.41
C ARG A 243 -15.86 -6.12 -3.71
N ALA A 244 -16.37 -6.40 -4.91
CA ALA A 244 -17.74 -6.08 -5.28
C ALA A 244 -18.76 -6.83 -4.41
N ALA A 245 -18.44 -8.08 -4.03
CA ALA A 245 -19.28 -8.89 -3.17
C ALA A 245 -19.11 -8.59 -1.66
N ALA A 246 -18.15 -7.73 -1.28
CA ALA A 246 -17.84 -7.47 0.11
C ALA A 246 -19.01 -6.84 0.87
N PRO A 247 -19.31 -7.32 2.09
CA PRO A 247 -20.36 -6.73 2.92
C PRO A 247 -20.00 -5.29 3.31
N LYS A 248 -21.01 -4.43 3.47
CA LYS A 248 -20.86 -3.08 4.04
C LYS A 248 -21.69 -2.85 5.31
N GLY A 249 -22.44 -3.87 5.73
CA GLY A 249 -23.32 -3.84 6.90
C GLY A 249 -22.73 -4.60 8.09
N TRP A 250 -23.62 -5.02 9.00
CA TRP A 250 -23.29 -5.68 10.26
C TRP A 250 -22.53 -7.01 10.14
N THR A 251 -22.52 -7.62 8.96
CA THR A 251 -21.75 -8.84 8.70
C THR A 251 -20.26 -8.60 8.47
N LEU A 252 -19.85 -7.35 8.16
CA LEU A 252 -18.46 -7.00 7.87
C LEU A 252 -17.53 -7.28 9.06
N PRO A 253 -17.82 -6.84 10.31
CA PRO A 253 -16.96 -7.14 11.45
C PRO A 253 -16.73 -8.63 11.70
N LEU A 254 -17.80 -9.42 11.63
CA LEU A 254 -17.73 -10.87 11.83
C LEU A 254 -16.90 -11.55 10.74
N LEU A 255 -17.15 -11.22 9.47
CA LEU A 255 -16.43 -11.82 8.35
C LEU A 255 -14.95 -11.44 8.35
N SER A 256 -14.64 -10.19 8.71
CA SER A 256 -13.25 -9.74 8.92
C SER A 256 -12.59 -10.53 10.04
N LEU A 257 -13.23 -10.65 11.21
CA LEU A 257 -12.71 -11.40 12.34
C LEU A 257 -12.37 -12.85 11.99
N VAL A 258 -13.31 -13.56 11.35
CA VAL A 258 -13.12 -14.96 10.94
C VAL A 258 -11.98 -15.07 9.91
N ASN A 259 -11.95 -14.17 8.92
CA ASN A 259 -10.91 -14.17 7.89
C ASN A 259 -9.51 -14.00 8.50
N PHE A 260 -9.34 -13.00 9.36
CA PHE A 260 -8.05 -12.74 9.98
C PHE A 260 -7.66 -13.79 11.03
N LEU A 261 -8.62 -14.46 11.68
CA LEU A 261 -8.33 -15.64 12.51
C LEU A 261 -7.72 -16.76 11.65
N ILE A 262 -8.30 -17.07 10.49
CA ILE A 262 -7.76 -18.09 9.57
C ILE A 262 -6.35 -17.70 9.10
N ILE A 263 -6.13 -16.44 8.74
CA ILE A 263 -4.79 -15.94 8.36
C ILE A 263 -3.81 -16.09 9.52
N GLY A 264 -4.22 -15.76 10.76
CA GLY A 264 -3.40 -15.95 11.95
C GLY A 264 -2.99 -17.39 12.18
N LEU A 265 -3.91 -18.35 11.97
CA LEU A 265 -3.61 -19.78 12.05
C LEU A 265 -2.63 -20.23 10.96
N LEU A 266 -2.81 -19.76 9.72
CA LEU A 266 -1.89 -20.05 8.62
C LEU A 266 -0.49 -19.45 8.87
N ALA A 267 -0.40 -18.28 9.50
CA ALA A 267 0.85 -17.60 9.82
C ALA A 267 1.68 -18.30 10.91
N VAL A 268 1.12 -19.27 11.62
CA VAL A 268 1.89 -20.15 12.51
C VAL A 268 2.86 -21.00 11.71
N SER A 269 2.39 -21.62 10.62
CA SER A 269 3.21 -22.45 9.74
C SER A 269 3.93 -21.66 8.66
N PHE A 270 3.33 -20.56 8.19
CA PHE A 270 3.84 -19.75 7.09
C PHE A 270 3.94 -18.27 7.48
N PRO A 271 4.89 -17.87 8.34
CA PRO A 271 5.04 -16.47 8.75
C PRO A 271 5.28 -15.50 7.57
N GLN A 272 5.82 -16.00 6.45
CA GLN A 272 6.10 -15.23 5.23
C GLN A 272 4.84 -14.64 4.56
N ILE A 273 3.66 -15.15 4.90
CA ILE A 273 2.40 -14.71 4.27
C ILE A 273 1.88 -13.38 4.84
N LEU A 274 2.40 -12.92 5.98
CA LEU A 274 1.96 -11.68 6.61
C LEU A 274 2.53 -10.44 5.89
N GLY A 275 1.80 -9.32 6.01
CA GLY A 275 2.19 -8.04 5.42
C GLY A 275 2.02 -7.99 3.89
N ASN A 276 2.61 -6.97 3.26
CA ASN A 276 2.34 -6.62 1.86
C ASN A 276 3.13 -7.45 0.81
N GLY A 277 3.78 -8.55 1.20
CA GLY A 277 4.51 -9.42 0.26
C GLY A 277 5.96 -9.02 -0.01
N LYS A 278 6.49 -8.01 0.69
CA LYS A 278 7.92 -7.63 0.61
C LYS A 278 8.85 -8.80 0.95
N THR A 279 8.52 -9.57 2.00
CA THR A 279 9.30 -10.71 2.47
C THR A 279 9.49 -11.81 1.43
N PRO A 280 8.43 -12.43 0.86
CA PRO A 280 8.62 -13.46 -0.15
C PRO A 280 9.33 -12.94 -1.41
N ALA A 281 9.16 -11.67 -1.77
CA ALA A 281 9.93 -11.08 -2.86
C ALA A 281 11.43 -11.02 -2.54
N GLN A 282 11.81 -10.55 -1.34
CA GLN A 282 13.21 -10.49 -0.90
C GLN A 282 13.86 -11.88 -0.81
N LEU A 283 13.16 -12.88 -0.25
CA LEU A 283 13.62 -14.27 -0.19
C LEU A 283 13.81 -14.89 -1.59
N GLY A 284 13.04 -14.41 -2.58
CA GLY A 284 13.19 -14.81 -3.97
C GLY A 284 14.47 -14.27 -4.59
N PHE A 285 14.87 -13.06 -4.24
CA PHE A 285 16.13 -12.46 -4.69
C PHE A 285 17.36 -13.07 -4.02
N SER A 286 17.25 -13.54 -2.77
CA SER A 286 18.36 -14.22 -2.07
C SER A 286 18.49 -15.71 -2.39
N ASN A 287 17.66 -16.25 -3.29
CA ASN A 287 17.63 -17.67 -3.67
C ASN A 287 17.35 -18.62 -2.48
N GLU A 288 16.66 -18.14 -1.46
CA GLU A 288 16.27 -18.91 -0.27
C GLU A 288 14.89 -19.57 -0.44
N LEU A 289 14.15 -19.22 -1.49
CA LEU A 289 12.87 -19.83 -1.82
C LEU A 289 13.04 -21.03 -2.75
N THR A 290 12.67 -22.22 -2.27
CA THR A 290 12.46 -23.38 -3.16
C THR A 290 11.23 -23.14 -4.05
N ILE A 291 11.22 -23.72 -5.26
CA ILE A 291 10.09 -23.60 -6.20
C ILE A 291 8.79 -24.09 -5.56
N GLY A 292 8.85 -25.16 -4.76
CA GLY A 292 7.68 -25.70 -4.05
C GLY A 292 7.13 -24.73 -3.00
N LEU A 293 8.01 -24.09 -2.23
CA LEU A 293 7.60 -23.08 -1.25
C LEU A 293 7.06 -21.83 -1.95
N ALA A 294 7.69 -21.38 -3.03
CA ALA A 294 7.22 -20.24 -3.83
C ALA A 294 5.82 -20.48 -4.41
N ALA A 295 5.56 -21.66 -4.97
CA ALA A 295 4.24 -22.04 -5.47
C ALA A 295 3.19 -22.10 -4.35
N THR A 296 3.56 -22.67 -3.19
CA THR A 296 2.69 -22.73 -2.01
C THR A 296 2.34 -21.33 -1.50
N LEU A 297 3.34 -20.46 -1.34
CA LEU A 297 3.16 -19.08 -0.91
C LEU A 297 2.33 -18.29 -1.91
N LEU A 298 2.51 -18.50 -3.22
CA LEU A 298 1.69 -17.85 -4.25
C LEU A 298 0.20 -18.20 -4.08
N VAL A 299 -0.12 -19.49 -3.95
CA VAL A 299 -1.51 -19.95 -3.77
C VAL A 299 -2.10 -19.39 -2.48
N ILE A 300 -1.38 -19.49 -1.36
CA ILE A 300 -1.85 -18.96 -0.08
C ILE A 300 -2.04 -17.44 -0.18
N LYS A 301 -1.08 -16.71 -0.77
CA LYS A 301 -1.14 -15.24 -0.88
C LYS A 301 -2.34 -14.79 -1.70
N VAL A 302 -2.59 -15.42 -2.85
CA VAL A 302 -3.77 -15.13 -3.67
C VAL A 302 -5.06 -15.39 -2.88
N ALA A 303 -5.13 -16.50 -2.14
CA ALA A 303 -6.29 -16.85 -1.34
C ALA A 303 -6.54 -15.86 -0.18
N ILE A 304 -5.52 -15.52 0.61
CA ILE A 304 -5.67 -14.63 1.78
C ILE A 304 -5.93 -13.18 1.36
N THR A 305 -5.34 -12.71 0.26
CA THR A 305 -5.62 -11.36 -0.26
C THR A 305 -7.05 -11.27 -0.79
N THR A 306 -7.50 -12.27 -1.56
CA THR A 306 -8.86 -12.32 -2.10
C THR A 306 -9.92 -12.42 -0.99
N SER A 307 -9.70 -13.29 -0.01
CA SER A 307 -10.61 -13.48 1.13
C SER A 307 -10.66 -12.25 2.04
N SER A 308 -9.53 -11.59 2.29
CA SER A 308 -9.48 -10.31 3.02
C SER A 308 -10.31 -9.22 2.32
N LEU A 309 -10.18 -9.07 1.00
CA LEU A 309 -11.00 -8.13 0.23
C LEU A 309 -12.49 -8.53 0.26
N ARG A 310 -12.79 -9.83 0.18
CA ARG A 310 -14.17 -10.36 0.25
C ARG A 310 -14.83 -10.14 1.61
N ALA A 311 -14.03 -10.15 2.69
CA ALA A 311 -14.46 -9.91 4.06
C ALA A 311 -14.72 -8.42 4.35
N GLY A 312 -14.25 -7.52 3.47
CA GLY A 312 -14.49 -6.07 3.55
C GLY A 312 -13.27 -5.24 3.91
N ALA A 313 -12.09 -5.86 4.11
CA ALA A 313 -10.86 -5.12 4.31
C ALA A 313 -10.42 -4.40 3.04
N GLN A 314 -9.78 -3.22 3.19
CA GLN A 314 -9.27 -2.40 2.09
C GLN A 314 -7.75 -2.22 2.20
N GLY A 315 -7.09 -1.86 1.10
CA GLY A 315 -5.62 -1.67 1.07
C GLY A 315 -4.95 -1.98 -0.28
N VAL A 316 -5.70 -2.47 -1.28
CA VAL A 316 -5.20 -2.80 -2.63
C VAL A 316 -6.03 -2.08 -3.67
#